data_AF-A0A2W5TGK2-F1
#
_entry.id   AF-A0A2W5TGK2-F1
#
_cell.length_a   1.000
_cell.length_b   1.000
_cell.length_c   1.000
_cell.angle_alpha   90.00
_cell.angle_beta   90.00
_cell.angle_gamma   90.00
#
_symmetry.space_group_name_H-M   'P 1'
#
loop_
_entity.id
_entity.type
_entity.pdbx_description
1 polymer ?
#
loop_
_entity_poly.entity_id
_entity_poly.type
_entity_poly.pdbx_seq_one_letter_code
_entity_poly.pdbx_strand_id
1 'polypeptide(L)'
;MADTKFLIQQLNLSSLPPGTSVAFKDWLTRLGGVTASAGSAADQAGSDASDAFQVAEQQRIRNDQQDAALTDQQGQISQINGEIDNLNGSIITINSNVVKLNENALQVMEGPLSIGTEIRVNNIKVMGGRQTGWTSPTGTLKKGAINGSAAYTAGAAYSQAEIQALADGLVEARQVIAALVALVMSHGMAGT
;
A
#
# COMPACT_ATOMS: atom_id res chain seq x y z
N MET A 1 28.09 44.66 30.61
CA MET A 1 27.73 46.08 30.86
C MET A 1 28.43 46.49 32.14
N ALA A 2 29.10 47.65 32.17
CA ALA A 2 29.77 48.10 33.38
C ALA A 2 28.70 48.34 34.47
N ASP A 3 28.81 47.63 35.58
CA ASP A 3 27.96 47.79 36.77
C ASP A 3 28.23 49.18 37.33
N THR A 4 27.43 50.16 36.92
CA THR A 4 27.63 51.57 37.26
C THR A 4 26.92 51.82 38.60
N LYS A 5 27.35 51.08 39.62
CA LYS A 5 26.77 51.16 40.95
C LYS A 5 27.24 52.45 41.61
N PHE A 6 26.43 53.51 41.49
CA PHE A 6 26.66 54.75 42.21
C PHE A 6 26.50 54.48 43.72
N LEU A 7 27.63 54.29 44.41
CA LEU A 7 27.66 54.26 45.87
C LEU A 7 27.38 55.67 46.38
N ILE A 8 26.13 55.96 46.73
CA ILE A 8 25.77 57.19 47.41
C ILE A 8 26.45 57.15 48.78
N GLN A 9 27.49 57.94 48.95
CA GLN A 9 28.17 58.09 50.24
C GLN A 9 27.14 58.62 51.26
N GLN A 10 27.03 57.97 52.42
CA GLN A 10 26.09 58.40 53.46
C GLN A 10 26.37 59.86 53.83
N LEU A 11 25.33 60.69 53.76
CA LEU A 11 25.41 62.13 54.04
C LEU A 11 25.85 62.34 55.49
N ASN A 12 27.07 62.86 55.70
CA ASN A 12 27.56 63.17 57.04
C ASN A 12 27.01 64.53 57.50
N LEU A 13 26.08 64.50 58.45
CA LEU A 13 25.43 65.71 58.95
C LEU A 13 26.36 66.63 59.77
N SER A 14 27.48 66.11 60.25
CA SER A 14 28.48 66.84 61.04
C SER A 14 29.47 67.63 60.18
N SER A 15 29.55 67.34 58.88
CA SER A 15 30.38 68.10 57.93
C SER A 15 29.65 69.26 57.27
N LEU A 16 28.40 69.53 57.66
CA LEU A 16 27.63 70.67 57.15
C LEU A 16 28.06 71.98 57.82
N PRO A 17 28.04 73.13 57.10
CA PRO A 17 28.45 74.42 57.67
C PRO A 17 27.74 74.78 58.99
N PRO A 18 28.45 75.40 59.95
CA PRO A 18 27.84 75.92 61.18
C PRO A 18 26.70 76.90 60.86
N GLY A 19 25.54 76.73 61.50
CA GLY A 19 24.34 77.57 61.26
C GLY A 19 23.33 76.99 60.27
N THR A 20 23.58 75.82 59.67
CA THR A 20 22.61 75.13 58.81
C THR A 20 21.32 74.79 59.56
N SER A 21 20.15 75.15 59.01
CA SER A 21 18.84 74.92 59.65
C SER A 21 18.48 73.44 59.76
N VAL A 22 17.71 73.08 60.80
CA VAL A 22 17.25 71.69 61.02
C VAL A 22 16.39 71.19 59.86
N ALA A 23 15.50 72.04 59.32
CA ALA A 23 14.65 71.69 58.18
C ALA A 23 15.47 71.37 56.90
N PHE A 24 16.57 72.09 56.67
CA PHE A 24 17.43 71.82 55.53
C PHE A 24 18.23 70.53 55.70
N LYS A 25 18.67 70.20 56.94
CA LYS A 25 19.32 68.92 57.24
C LYS A 25 18.38 67.74 57.00
N ASP A 26 17.12 67.82 57.45
CA ASP A 26 16.11 66.79 57.22
C ASP A 26 15.82 66.62 55.72
N TRP A 27 15.69 67.72 54.98
CA TRP A 27 15.52 67.68 53.53
C TRP A 27 16.69 66.99 52.83
N LEU A 28 17.94 67.29 53.20
CA LEU A 28 19.12 66.63 52.64
C LEU A 28 19.14 65.12 52.95
N THR A 29 18.82 64.72 54.17
CA THR A 29 18.72 63.29 54.54
C THR A 29 17.64 62.58 53.73
N ARG A 30 16.46 63.18 53.58
CA ARG A 30 15.37 62.64 52.75
C ARG A 30 15.76 62.56 51.27
N LEU A 31 16.44 63.57 50.74
CA LEU A 31 16.94 63.58 49.36
C LEU A 31 17.93 62.43 49.11
N GLY A 32 18.86 62.19 50.04
CA GLY A 32 19.80 61.07 49.97
C GLY A 32 19.09 59.71 49.98
N GLY A 33 18.09 59.54 50.84
CA GLY A 33 17.27 58.33 50.90
C GLY A 33 16.45 58.08 49.63
N VAL A 34 15.80 59.13 49.09
CA VAL A 34 15.06 59.04 47.83
C VAL A 34 15.98 58.66 46.68
N THR A 35 17.15 59.30 46.57
CA THR A 35 18.14 58.98 45.52
C THR A 35 18.63 57.54 45.62
N ALA A 36 18.88 57.03 46.83
CA ALA A 36 19.28 55.63 47.04
C ALA A 36 18.18 54.64 46.64
N SER A 37 16.94 54.91 47.06
CA SER A 37 15.79 54.07 46.71
C SER A 37 15.52 54.05 45.20
N ALA A 38 15.67 55.21 44.53
CA ALA A 38 15.51 55.33 43.09
C ALA A 38 16.60 54.56 42.34
N GLY A 39 17.85 54.61 42.82
CA GLY A 39 18.96 53.82 42.28
C GLY A 39 18.70 52.32 42.38
N SER A 40 18.32 51.81 43.56
CA SER A 40 17.99 50.39 43.73
C SER A 40 16.80 49.95 42.89
N ALA A 41 15.77 50.79 42.76
CA ALA A 41 14.63 50.51 41.89
C ALA A 41 15.03 50.48 40.40
N ALA A 42 15.93 51.37 39.98
CA ALA A 42 16.47 51.37 38.62
C ALA A 42 17.32 50.12 38.34
N ASP A 43 18.16 49.70 39.28
CA ASP A 43 18.96 48.48 39.17
C ASP A 43 18.06 47.24 39.05
N GLN A 44 17.03 47.14 39.90
CA GLN A 44 16.05 46.04 39.84
C GLN A 44 15.30 46.04 38.51
N ALA A 45 14.83 47.21 38.05
CA ALA A 45 14.14 47.33 36.76
C ALA A 45 15.05 46.92 35.59
N GLY A 46 16.34 47.25 35.64
CA GLY A 46 17.33 46.80 34.66
C GLY A 46 17.53 45.28 34.66
N SER A 47 17.59 44.67 35.85
CA SER A 47 17.66 43.22 36.01
C SER A 47 16.41 42.54 35.44
N ASP A 48 15.22 42.99 35.85
CA ASP A 48 13.94 42.44 35.39
C ASP A 48 13.79 42.56 33.87
N ALA A 49 14.21 43.69 33.28
CA ALA A 49 14.19 43.89 31.84
C ALA A 49 15.16 42.94 31.12
N SER A 50 16.35 42.70 31.69
CA SER A 50 17.32 41.74 31.16
C SER A 50 16.78 40.31 31.20
N ASP A 51 16.14 39.91 32.30
CA ASP A 51 15.55 38.57 32.43
C ASP A 51 14.35 38.39 31.48
N ALA A 52 13.49 39.41 31.37
CA ALA A 52 12.37 39.40 30.42
C ALA A 52 12.86 39.29 28.97
N PHE A 53 13.95 40.01 28.61
CA PHE A 53 14.57 39.91 27.29
C PHE A 53 15.08 38.49 27.02
N GLN A 54 15.77 37.87 27.98
CA GLN A 54 16.24 36.49 27.83
C GLN A 54 15.09 35.50 27.63
N VAL A 55 14.00 35.62 28.40
CA VAL A 55 12.82 34.77 28.25
C VAL A 55 12.16 34.94 26.89
N ALA A 56 12.02 36.18 26.41
CA ALA A 56 11.46 36.48 25.09
C ALA A 56 12.29 35.87 23.96
N GLU A 57 13.62 35.97 24.03
CA GLU A 57 14.50 35.37 23.03
C GLU A 57 14.41 33.84 23.04
N GLN A 58 14.34 33.22 24.22
CA GLN A 58 14.14 31.77 24.34
C GLN A 58 12.77 31.32 23.80
N GLN A 59 11.71 32.12 23.97
CA GLN A 59 10.41 31.84 23.38
C GLN A 59 10.47 31.92 21.85
N ARG A 60 11.12 32.96 21.30
CA ARG A 60 11.32 33.12 19.86
C ARG A 60 12.02 31.90 19.26
N ILE A 61 13.12 31.46 19.87
CA ILE A 61 13.87 30.27 19.42
C ILE A 61 12.99 29.01 19.43
N ARG A 62 12.18 28.81 20.49
CA ARG A 62 11.28 27.65 20.55
C ARG A 62 10.20 27.70 19.47
N ASN A 63 9.66 28.88 19.19
CA ASN A 63 8.67 29.05 18.13
C ASN A 63 9.29 28.74 16.75
N ASP A 64 10.49 29.25 16.46
CA ASP A 64 11.22 28.94 15.22
C ASP A 64 11.46 27.43 15.06
N GLN A 65 11.81 26.74 16.17
CA GLN A 65 11.98 25.29 16.17
C GLN A 65 10.68 24.54 15.94
N GLN A 66 9.57 25.00 16.53
CA GLN A 66 8.24 24.42 16.32
C GLN A 66 7.81 24.58 14.86
N ASP A 67 8.01 25.74 14.25
CA ASP A 67 7.67 26.01 12.85
C ASP A 67 8.44 25.09 11.89
N ALA A 68 9.72 24.83 12.17
CA ALA A 68 10.51 23.87 11.41
C ALA A 68 9.94 22.44 11.55
N ALA A 69 9.64 22.00 12.78
CA ALA A 69 9.08 20.66 13.02
C ALA A 69 7.70 20.48 12.35
N LEU A 70 6.84 21.51 12.39
CA LEU A 70 5.54 21.50 11.73
C LEU A 70 5.68 21.41 10.21
N THR A 71 6.67 22.10 9.64
CA THR A 71 6.98 22.02 8.20
C THR A 71 7.41 20.60 7.80
N ASP A 72 8.29 19.98 8.59
CA ASP A 72 8.71 18.59 8.35
C ASP A 72 7.54 17.61 8.46
N GLN A 73 6.71 17.75 9.49
CA GLN A 73 5.50 16.94 9.66
C GLN A 73 4.53 17.09 8.49
N GLN A 74 4.32 18.31 7.99
CA GLN A 74 3.49 18.56 6.83
C GLN A 74 4.04 17.88 5.57
N GLY A 75 5.37 17.83 5.42
CA GLY A 75 6.05 17.08 4.36
C GLY A 75 5.80 15.57 4.47
N GLN A 76 5.96 15.00 5.66
CA GLN A 76 5.69 13.58 5.92
C GLN A 76 4.24 13.21 5.65
N ILE A 77 3.28 14.03 6.08
CA ILE A 77 1.85 13.81 5.80
C ILE A 77 1.58 13.83 4.30
N SER A 78 2.19 14.77 3.56
CA SER A 78 2.04 14.83 2.11
C SER A 78 2.59 13.57 1.42
N GLN A 79 3.73 13.05 1.90
CA GLN A 79 4.30 11.81 1.37
C GLN A 79 3.37 10.61 1.64
N ILE A 80 2.90 10.46 2.88
CA ILE A 80 1.98 9.38 3.28
C ILE A 80 0.71 9.41 2.42
N ASN A 81 0.14 10.59 2.16
CA ASN A 81 -1.03 10.72 1.29
C ASN A 81 -0.75 10.21 -0.13
N GLY A 82 0.41 10.54 -0.71
CA GLY A 82 0.81 10.02 -2.01
C GLY A 82 1.00 8.49 -2.02
N GLU A 83 1.57 7.92 -0.96
CA GLU A 83 1.71 6.47 -0.80
C GLU A 83 0.34 5.78 -0.69
N ILE A 84 -0.60 6.36 0.05
CA ILE A 84 -1.98 5.88 0.17
C ILE A 84 -2.69 5.88 -1.19
N ASP A 85 -2.55 6.96 -1.97
CA ASP A 85 -3.16 7.05 -3.30
C ASP A 85 -2.62 5.99 -4.26
N ASN A 86 -1.31 5.75 -4.23
CA ASN A 86 -0.66 4.69 -5.02
C ASN A 86 -1.13 3.29 -4.62
N LEU A 87 -1.26 3.02 -3.32
CA LEU A 87 -1.78 1.77 -2.79
C LEU A 87 -3.24 1.55 -3.19
N ASN A 88 -4.07 2.59 -3.09
CA ASN A 88 -5.47 2.55 -3.52
C ASN A 88 -5.60 2.21 -5.01
N GLY A 89 -4.79 2.83 -5.88
CA GLY A 89 -4.75 2.51 -7.30
C GLY A 89 -4.34 1.05 -7.58
N SER A 90 -3.35 0.55 -6.84
CA SER A 90 -2.92 -0.85 -6.92
C SER A 90 -4.03 -1.83 -6.49
N ILE A 91 -4.73 -1.53 -5.39
CA ILE A 91 -5.85 -2.34 -4.89
C ILE A 91 -6.98 -2.42 -5.92
N ILE A 92 -7.35 -1.29 -6.54
CA ILE A 92 -8.37 -1.24 -7.59
C ILE A 92 -7.97 -2.14 -8.77
N THR A 93 -6.72 -2.04 -9.20
CA THR A 93 -6.18 -2.84 -10.32
C THR A 93 -6.24 -4.33 -10.01
N ILE A 94 -5.80 -4.75 -8.82
CA ILE A 94 -5.85 -6.15 -8.39
C ILE A 94 -7.30 -6.65 -8.33
N ASN A 95 -8.20 -5.88 -7.71
CA ASN A 95 -9.60 -6.27 -7.55
C ASN A 95 -10.36 -6.39 -8.89
N SER A 96 -9.92 -5.66 -9.92
CA SER A 96 -10.46 -5.75 -11.28
C SER A 96 -9.93 -6.97 -12.05
N ASN A 97 -8.69 -7.39 -11.81
CA ASN A 97 -8.00 -8.39 -12.63
C ASN A 97 -7.97 -9.81 -12.03
N VAL A 98 -8.36 -9.97 -10.76
CA VAL A 98 -8.33 -11.26 -10.06
C VAL A 98 -9.57 -12.11 -10.35
N VAL A 99 -9.38 -13.42 -10.53
CA VAL A 99 -10.45 -14.44 -10.54
C VAL A 99 -10.96 -14.63 -9.11
N LYS A 100 -12.28 -14.63 -8.90
CA LYS A 100 -12.90 -14.55 -7.57
C LYS A 100 -13.60 -15.87 -7.23
N LEU A 101 -13.25 -16.45 -6.08
CA LEU A 101 -13.78 -17.75 -5.65
C LEU A 101 -15.25 -17.71 -5.19
N ASN A 102 -15.76 -16.53 -4.88
CA ASN A 102 -17.12 -16.28 -4.42
C ASN A 102 -18.00 -15.61 -5.49
N GLU A 103 -17.54 -15.58 -6.74
CA GLU A 103 -18.29 -15.05 -7.88
C GLU A 103 -18.99 -16.18 -8.61
N ASN A 104 -20.29 -16.02 -8.88
CA ASN A 104 -21.09 -17.02 -9.60
C ASN A 104 -21.25 -16.67 -11.08
N ALA A 105 -20.94 -15.44 -11.48
CA ALA A 105 -20.90 -15.06 -12.88
C ALA A 105 -19.70 -15.68 -13.62
N LEU A 106 -19.81 -15.80 -14.94
CA LEU A 106 -18.71 -16.26 -15.79
C LEU A 106 -17.51 -15.31 -15.65
N GLN A 107 -16.34 -15.89 -15.38
CA GLN A 107 -15.07 -15.17 -15.35
C GLN A 107 -14.20 -15.61 -16.53
N VAL A 108 -13.59 -14.64 -17.21
CA VAL A 108 -12.79 -14.87 -18.43
C VAL A 108 -11.33 -14.53 -18.13
N MET A 109 -10.43 -15.40 -18.59
CA MET A 109 -8.98 -15.18 -18.51
C MET A 109 -8.43 -14.95 -19.91
N GLU A 110 -7.61 -13.91 -20.07
CA GLU A 110 -6.85 -13.68 -21.30
C GLU A 110 -5.56 -14.51 -21.23
N GLY A 111 -5.61 -15.73 -21.77
CA GLY A 111 -4.43 -16.60 -21.90
C GLY A 111 -4.70 -18.07 -21.55
N PRO A 112 -3.72 -18.95 -21.80
CA PRO A 112 -3.83 -20.37 -21.46
C PRO A 112 -3.76 -20.59 -19.95
N LEU A 113 -4.45 -21.63 -19.48
CA LEU A 113 -4.47 -22.06 -18.08
C LEU A 113 -3.71 -23.37 -17.92
N SER A 114 -2.73 -23.39 -17.02
CA SER A 114 -2.00 -24.61 -16.63
C SER A 114 -2.51 -25.09 -15.27
N ILE A 115 -2.85 -26.39 -15.17
CA ILE A 115 -3.39 -27.02 -13.96
C ILE A 115 -2.43 -28.11 -13.49
N GLY A 116 -2.14 -28.16 -12.19
CA GLY A 116 -1.15 -29.10 -11.64
C GLY A 116 -1.61 -30.55 -11.55
N THR A 117 -2.90 -30.80 -11.33
CA THR A 117 -3.41 -32.15 -11.04
C THR A 117 -4.66 -32.51 -11.86
N GLU A 118 -5.76 -31.76 -11.66
CA GLU A 118 -7.04 -32.07 -12.28
C GLU A 118 -8.00 -30.88 -12.26
N ILE A 119 -8.96 -30.91 -13.18
CA ILE A 119 -10.10 -29.99 -13.22
C ILE A 119 -11.30 -30.70 -12.62
N ARG A 120 -12.01 -30.00 -11.73
CA ARG A 120 -13.25 -30.47 -11.09
C ARG A 120 -14.38 -29.49 -11.33
N VAL A 121 -15.59 -30.01 -11.49
CA VAL A 121 -16.84 -29.23 -11.54
C VAL A 121 -17.76 -29.81 -10.47
N ASN A 122 -18.26 -28.96 -9.56
CA ASN A 122 -19.07 -29.41 -8.41
C ASN A 122 -18.42 -30.55 -7.63
N ASN A 123 -17.10 -30.43 -7.39
CA ASN A 123 -16.26 -31.42 -6.72
C ASN A 123 -16.11 -32.78 -7.45
N ILE A 124 -16.67 -32.93 -8.65
CA ILE A 124 -16.54 -34.11 -9.51
C ILE A 124 -15.39 -33.89 -10.50
N LYS A 125 -14.50 -34.88 -10.62
CA LYS A 125 -13.39 -34.83 -11.58
C LYS A 125 -13.90 -34.88 -13.02
N VAL A 126 -13.47 -33.90 -13.84
CA VAL A 126 -13.81 -33.83 -15.27
C VAL A 126 -12.59 -34.03 -16.19
N MET A 127 -11.39 -33.63 -15.74
CA MET A 127 -10.15 -33.78 -16.50
C MET A 127 -8.98 -34.04 -15.54
N GLY A 128 -8.06 -34.92 -15.91
CA GLY A 128 -6.79 -35.13 -15.21
C GLY A 128 -5.58 -34.90 -16.13
N GLY A 129 -4.43 -35.43 -15.74
CA GLY A 129 -3.23 -35.41 -16.59
C GLY A 129 -3.44 -36.16 -17.92
N ARG A 130 -2.69 -35.71 -18.95
CA ARG A 130 -2.67 -36.32 -20.28
C ARG A 130 -2.30 -37.80 -20.21
N GLN A 131 -3.07 -38.64 -20.90
CA GLN A 131 -2.77 -40.07 -21.02
C GLN A 131 -1.66 -40.29 -22.06
N THR A 132 -0.55 -40.87 -21.65
CA THR A 132 0.62 -41.14 -22.51
C THR A 132 0.59 -42.56 -23.09
N GLY A 133 1.46 -42.87 -24.05
CA GLY A 133 1.55 -44.19 -24.70
C GLY A 133 0.56 -44.43 -25.84
N TRP A 134 -0.16 -43.39 -26.30
CA TRP A 134 -1.07 -43.46 -27.43
C TRP A 134 -0.35 -43.16 -28.75
N THR A 135 -0.51 -44.04 -29.74
CA THR A 135 -0.04 -43.82 -31.11
C THR A 135 -1.13 -43.18 -31.95
N SER A 136 -0.77 -42.17 -32.75
CA SER A 136 -1.72 -41.52 -33.67
C SER A 136 -2.29 -42.56 -34.67
N PRO A 137 -3.61 -42.58 -34.89
CA PRO A 137 -4.20 -43.45 -35.89
C PRO A 137 -3.76 -43.03 -37.30
N THR A 138 -3.71 -44.00 -38.22
CA THR A 138 -3.41 -43.80 -39.64
C THR A 138 -4.62 -44.17 -40.50
N GLY A 139 -4.60 -43.77 -41.77
CA GLY A 139 -5.70 -44.04 -42.72
C GLY A 139 -6.76 -42.93 -42.78
N THR A 140 -7.91 -43.26 -43.38
CA THR A 140 -9.00 -42.29 -43.59
C THR A 140 -9.77 -42.06 -42.29
N LEU A 141 -10.05 -40.80 -41.95
CA LEU A 141 -10.86 -40.40 -40.80
C LEU A 141 -12.28 -40.05 -41.26
N LYS A 142 -13.30 -40.73 -40.73
CA LYS A 142 -14.70 -40.43 -41.04
C LYS A 142 -15.34 -39.61 -39.93
N LYS A 143 -15.63 -38.34 -40.20
CA LYS A 143 -16.31 -37.40 -39.28
C LYS A 143 -17.78 -37.15 -39.62
N GLY A 144 -18.26 -37.72 -40.72
CA GLY A 144 -19.63 -37.60 -41.19
C GLY A 144 -20.60 -38.49 -40.41
N ALA A 145 -21.85 -38.58 -40.89
CA ALA A 145 -22.88 -39.41 -40.28
C ALA A 145 -22.46 -40.89 -40.20
N ILE A 146 -22.89 -41.55 -39.12
CA ILE A 146 -22.79 -42.99 -38.89
C ILE A 146 -24.19 -43.53 -38.55
N ASN A 147 -24.58 -44.66 -39.13
CA ASN A 147 -25.76 -45.38 -38.68
C ASN A 147 -25.37 -46.34 -37.55
N GLY A 148 -25.47 -45.89 -36.29
CA GLY A 148 -25.14 -46.69 -35.11
C GLY A 148 -26.06 -47.90 -34.89
N SER A 149 -27.14 -48.02 -35.67
CA SER A 149 -28.08 -49.15 -35.62
C SER A 149 -28.11 -49.92 -36.94
N ALA A 150 -27.07 -49.78 -37.78
CA ALA A 150 -26.96 -50.56 -39.01
C ALA A 150 -27.01 -52.06 -38.70
N ALA A 151 -27.94 -52.76 -39.35
CA ALA A 151 -28.08 -54.20 -39.29
C ALA A 151 -27.69 -54.81 -40.64
N TYR A 152 -26.98 -55.94 -40.60
CA TYR A 152 -26.55 -56.68 -41.79
C TYR A 152 -27.32 -57.99 -41.83
N THR A 153 -27.87 -58.34 -43.00
CA THR A 153 -28.56 -59.63 -43.17
C THR A 153 -27.55 -60.77 -43.17
N ALA A 154 -27.97 -61.93 -42.67
CA ALA A 154 -27.20 -63.16 -42.71
C ALA A 154 -28.09 -64.29 -43.20
N GLY A 155 -27.87 -64.73 -44.44
CA GLY A 155 -28.56 -65.86 -45.04
C GLY A 155 -28.04 -67.23 -44.58
N ALA A 156 -28.81 -68.28 -44.87
CA ALA A 156 -28.41 -69.66 -44.57
C ALA A 156 -27.32 -70.23 -45.50
N ALA A 157 -27.11 -69.60 -46.67
CA ALA A 157 -26.05 -69.92 -47.63
C ALA A 157 -25.09 -68.74 -47.78
N TYR A 158 -23.87 -69.00 -48.25
CA TYR A 158 -22.88 -67.95 -48.49
C TYR A 158 -23.39 -66.90 -49.49
N SER A 159 -23.34 -65.63 -49.10
CA SER A 159 -23.61 -64.48 -49.96
C SER A 159 -22.45 -63.50 -49.91
N GLN A 160 -21.79 -63.28 -51.06
CA GLN A 160 -20.70 -62.33 -51.17
C GLN A 160 -21.15 -60.89 -50.85
N ALA A 161 -22.39 -60.52 -51.24
CA ALA A 161 -22.93 -59.19 -51.00
C ALA A 161 -23.15 -58.91 -49.50
N GLU A 162 -23.59 -59.91 -48.74
CA GLU A 162 -23.77 -59.79 -47.28
C GLU A 162 -22.43 -59.60 -46.57
N ILE A 163 -21.41 -60.38 -46.97
CA ILE A 163 -20.05 -60.23 -46.43
C ILE A 163 -19.43 -58.89 -46.83
N GLN A 164 -19.64 -58.41 -48.05
CA GLN A 164 -19.15 -57.10 -48.49
C GLN A 164 -19.78 -55.97 -47.68
N ALA A 165 -21.10 -55.99 -47.48
CA ALA A 165 -21.77 -54.99 -46.66
C ALA A 165 -21.26 -54.96 -45.21
N LEU A 166 -21.01 -56.13 -44.62
CA LEU A 166 -20.40 -56.24 -43.29
C LEU A 166 -18.95 -55.70 -43.27
N ALA A 167 -18.16 -56.02 -44.29
CA ALA A 167 -16.78 -55.53 -44.41
C ALA A 167 -16.74 -54.00 -44.57
N ASP A 168 -17.60 -53.43 -45.40
CA ASP A 168 -17.74 -51.98 -45.60
C ASP A 168 -18.15 -51.30 -44.29
N GLY A 169 -19.09 -51.91 -43.56
CA GLY A 169 -19.51 -51.47 -42.23
C GLY A 169 -18.37 -51.48 -41.19
N LEU A 170 -17.52 -52.52 -41.20
CA LEU A 170 -16.35 -52.61 -40.32
C LEU A 170 -15.30 -51.55 -40.67
N VAL A 171 -15.06 -51.30 -41.95
CA VAL A 171 -14.16 -50.23 -42.41
C VAL A 171 -14.67 -48.88 -41.94
N GLU A 172 -15.96 -48.61 -42.12
CA GLU A 172 -16.61 -47.39 -41.63
C GLU A 172 -16.43 -47.22 -40.12
N ALA A 173 -16.71 -48.25 -39.32
CA ALA A 173 -16.55 -48.20 -37.87
C ALA A 173 -15.10 -47.89 -37.45
N ARG A 174 -14.10 -48.51 -38.11
CA ARG A 174 -12.68 -48.26 -37.86
C ARG A 174 -12.27 -46.83 -38.21
N GLN A 175 -12.78 -46.28 -39.31
CA GLN A 175 -12.51 -44.89 -39.71
C GLN A 175 -13.10 -43.88 -38.70
N VAL A 176 -14.25 -44.19 -38.10
CA VAL A 176 -14.88 -43.35 -37.05
C VAL A 176 -14.09 -43.45 -35.74
N ILE A 177 -13.68 -44.66 -35.33
CA ILE A 177 -12.83 -44.85 -34.14
C ILE A 177 -11.51 -44.09 -34.30
N ALA A 178 -10.86 -44.19 -35.47
CA ALA A 178 -9.66 -43.43 -35.78
C ALA A 178 -9.90 -41.91 -35.67
N ALA A 179 -11.04 -41.41 -36.15
CA ALA A 179 -11.39 -39.99 -36.06
C ALA A 179 -11.58 -39.54 -34.60
N LEU A 180 -12.21 -40.36 -33.75
CA LEU A 180 -12.39 -40.08 -32.32
C LEU A 180 -11.06 -40.06 -31.57
N VAL A 181 -10.16 -41.03 -31.83
CA VAL A 181 -8.82 -41.05 -31.22
C VAL A 181 -8.04 -39.80 -31.63
N ALA A 182 -8.05 -39.44 -32.92
CA ALA A 182 -7.38 -38.22 -33.40
C ALA A 182 -7.93 -36.95 -32.73
N LEU A 183 -9.25 -36.88 -32.49
CA LEU A 183 -9.89 -35.76 -31.79
C LEU A 183 -9.48 -35.66 -30.32
N VAL A 184 -9.41 -36.79 -29.61
CA VAL A 184 -8.96 -36.83 -28.20
C VAL A 184 -7.50 -36.42 -28.10
N MET A 185 -6.65 -36.85 -29.04
CA MET A 185 -5.24 -36.46 -29.10
C MET A 185 -5.06 -34.98 -29.46
N SER A 186 -5.89 -34.42 -30.36
CA SER A 186 -5.79 -33.00 -30.73
C SER A 186 -6.18 -32.05 -29.60
N HIS A 187 -7.07 -32.47 -28.70
CA HIS A 187 -7.37 -31.73 -27.46
C HIS A 187 -6.31 -31.91 -26.37
N GLY A 188 -5.28 -32.75 -26.60
CA GLY A 188 -4.22 -33.02 -25.62
C GLY A 188 -4.62 -33.96 -24.49
N MET A 189 -5.79 -34.61 -24.56
CA MET A 189 -6.25 -35.58 -23.53
C MET A 189 -5.44 -36.88 -23.59
N ALA A 190 -4.98 -37.26 -24.78
CA ALA A 190 -4.10 -38.42 -25.01
C ALA A 190 -2.89 -38.03 -25.89
N GLY A 191 -1.82 -38.83 -25.85
CA GLY A 191 -0.59 -38.58 -26.60
C GLY A 191 0.42 -39.70 -26.51
N THR A 192 1.49 -39.56 -27.30
CA THR A 192 2.69 -40.41 -27.22
C THR A 192 3.37 -40.24 -25.88
#